data_AF-A0A382KN38-F1
#
_entry.id   AF-A0A382KN38-F1
#
_cell.length_a   1.000
_cell.length_b   1.000
_cell.length_c   1.000
_cell.angle_alpha   90.00
_cell.angle_beta   90.00
_cell.angle_gamma   90.00
#
_symmetry.space_group_name_H-M   'P 1'
#
loop_
_entity.id
_entity.type
_entity.pdbx_description
1 polymer ?
#
loop_
_entity_poly.entity_id
_entity_poly.type
_entity_poly.pdbx_seq_one_letter_code
_entity_poly.pdbx_strand_id
1 'polypeptide(L)' 'MQVIKSRRQMTAACRAANRSLGLVPTMGALHEGHLALVKQARKDNPTLAATIFVNPSQFGPQDDLS' A
#
# COMPACT_ATOMS: atom_id res chain seq x y z
N MET A 1 3.25 -2.53 13.56
CA MET A 1 3.15 -2.85 12.12
C MET A 1 2.30 -4.10 11.98
N GLN A 2 1.33 -4.13 11.07
CA GLN A 2 0.47 -5.30 10.81
C GLN A 2 0.54 -5.63 9.32
N VAL A 3 0.57 -6.93 8.98
CA VAL A 3 0.46 -7.39 7.59
C VAL A 3 -0.97 -7.84 7.35
N ILE A 4 -1.66 -7.16 6.43
CA ILE A 4 -3.06 -7.40 6.10
C ILE A 4 -3.12 -8.06 4.72
N LYS A 5 -3.77 -9.22 4.61
CA LYS A 5 -3.79 -10.04 3.38
C LYS A 5 -5.14 -10.06 2.67
N SER A 6 -6.16 -9.45 3.25
CA SER A 6 -7.51 -9.44 2.68
C SER A 6 -8.18 -8.09 2.81
N ARG A 7 -9.08 -7.81 1.86
CA ARG A 7 -9.93 -6.60 1.86
C ARG A 7 -10.74 -6.49 3.16
N ARG A 8 -11.30 -7.60 3.65
CA ARG A 8 -12.08 -7.64 4.90
C ARG A 8 -11.25 -7.20 6.11
N GLN A 9 -10.02 -7.70 6.24
CA GLN A 9 -9.10 -7.30 7.31
C GLN A 9 -8.72 -5.82 7.18
N MET A 10 -8.47 -5.32 5.97
CA MET A 10 -8.15 -3.91 5.74
C MET A 10 -9.31 -3.00 6.14
N THR A 11 -10.53 -3.34 5.72
CA THR A 11 -11.74 -2.60 6.11
C THR A 11 -11.94 -2.59 7.63
N ALA A 12 -11.73 -3.73 8.31
CA ALA A 12 -11.81 -3.81 9.76
C ALA A 12 -10.76 -2.93 10.45
N ALA A 13 -9.51 -2.96 9.98
CA ALA A 13 -8.42 -2.16 10.52
C ALA A 13 -8.67 -0.65 10.34
N CYS A 14 -9.12 -0.21 9.16
CA CYS A 14 -9.48 1.19 8.93
C CYS A 14 -10.63 1.66 9.82
N ARG A 15 -11.68 0.84 9.98
CA ARG A 15 -12.81 1.14 10.86
C ARG A 15 -12.38 1.23 12.33
N ALA A 16 -11.54 0.30 12.79
CA ALA A 16 -11.04 0.29 14.16
C ALA A 16 -10.13 1.50 14.45
N ALA A 17 -9.32 1.94 13.48
CA ALA A 17 -8.46 3.11 13.64
C ALA A 17 -9.24 4.43 13.69
N ASN A 18 -10.37 4.52 12.96
CA ASN A 18 -11.29 5.66 12.91
C ASN A 18 -10.61 7.04 12.81
N ARG A 19 -9.59 7.16 11.96
CA ARG A 19 -8.79 8.37 11.74
C ARG A 19 -8.18 8.36 10.35
N SER A 20 -7.63 9.51 9.91
CA SER A 20 -7.04 9.63 8.56
C SER A 20 -5.94 8.59 8.29
N LEU A 21 -5.89 8.14 7.04
CA LEU A 21 -4.97 7.12 6.55
C LEU A 21 -4.19 7.66 5.34
N GLY A 22 -2.88 7.81 5.50
CA GLY A 22 -1.96 8.00 4.39
C GLY A 22 -1.74 6.67 3.66
N LEU A 23 -2.04 6.62 2.37
CA LEU A 23 -1.90 5.41 1.56
C LEU A 23 -0.74 5.56 0.57
N VAL A 24 0.18 4.60 0.56
CA VAL A 24 1.24 4.49 -0.44
C VAL A 24 1.03 3.20 -1.26
N PRO A 25 0.38 3.27 -2.44
CA PRO A 25 0.18 2.10 -3.27
C PRO A 25 1.49 1.69 -3.96
N THR A 26 1.87 0.41 -3.88
CA THR A 26 3.07 -0.11 -4.56
C THR A 26 2.81 -1.51 -5.14
N MET A 27 3.64 -1.92 -6.09
CA MET A 27 3.69 -3.31 -6.58
C MET A 27 4.73 -4.18 -5.86
N GLY A 28 5.43 -3.66 -4.84
CA GLY A 28 6.56 -4.34 -4.20
C GLY A 28 7.91 -3.82 -4.71
N ALA A 29 8.96 -4.63 -4.61
CA ALA A 29 10.34 -4.29 -4.99
C ALA A 29 10.76 -2.88 -4.51
N LEU A 30 10.60 -2.63 -3.20
CA LEU A 30 10.72 -1.30 -2.63
C LEU A 30 12.16 -0.77 -2.72
N HIS A 31 12.28 0.55 -2.88
CA HIS A 31 13.54 1.29 -2.98
C HIS A 31 13.36 2.70 -2.39
N GLU A 32 14.40 3.53 -2.36
CA GLU A 32 14.38 4.84 -1.67
C GLU A 32 13.24 5.77 -2.13
N GLY A 33 12.88 5.74 -3.42
CA GLY A 33 11.71 6.46 -3.93
C GLY A 33 10.41 6.10 -3.20
N HIS A 34 10.14 4.81 -2.99
CA HIS A 34 8.99 4.35 -2.21
C HIS A 34 9.09 4.76 -0.74
N LEU A 35 10.30 4.69 -0.15
CA LEU A 35 10.52 5.06 1.24
C LEU A 35 10.32 6.55 1.48
N ALA A 36 10.65 7.41 0.51
CA ALA A 36 10.37 8.85 0.58
C ALA A 36 8.86 9.11 0.70
N LEU A 37 8.03 8.42 -0.08
CA LEU A 37 6.57 8.52 0.00
C LEU A 37 6.03 8.01 1.35
N VAL A 38 6.56 6.89 1.86
CA VAL A 38 6.20 6.37 3.19
C VAL A 38 6.57 7.36 4.30
N LYS A 39 7.76 7.96 4.23
CA LYS A 39 8.21 8.98 5.18
C LYS A 39 7.30 10.20 5.16
N GLN A 40 6.90 10.67 3.97
CA GLN A 40 6.00 11.80 3.84
C GLN A 40 4.60 11.48 4.37
N ALA A 41 4.00 10.38 3.93
CA ALA A 41 2.65 9.98 4.36
C ALA A 41 2.55 9.74 5.88
N ARG A 42 3.64 9.30 6.54
CA ARG A 42 3.73 9.19 8.00
C ARG A 42 3.73 10.55 8.71
N LYS A 43 4.30 11.60 8.11
CA LYS A 43 4.28 12.96 8.68
C LYS A 43 2.89 13.57 8.59
N ASP A 44 2.21 13.34 7.48
CA ASP A 44 0.94 14.01 7.16
C ASP A 44 -0.29 13.31 7.75
N ASN A 45 -0.17 12.04 8.17
CA ASN A 45 -1.31 11.24 8.60
C ASN A 45 -1.04 10.47 9.91
N PRO A 46 -2.05 10.34 10.79
CA PRO A 46 -1.93 9.59 12.03
C PRO A 46 -1.89 8.07 11.83
N THR A 47 -2.32 7.57 10.66
CA THR A 47 -2.18 6.17 10.24
C THR A 47 -1.59 6.13 8.83
N LEU A 48 -0.81 5.08 8.56
CA LEU A 48 -0.23 4.81 7.25
C LEU A 48 -0.52 3.37 6.85
N ALA A 49 -0.86 3.15 5.57
CA ALA A 49 -0.78 1.86 4.92
C ALA A 49 0.06 1.95 3.64
N ALA A 50 0.86 0.92 3.39
CA ALA A 50 1.47 0.69 2.08
C ALA A 50 0.91 -0.62 1.51
N THR A 51 0.57 -0.64 0.22
CA THR A 51 0.14 -1.89 -0.44
C THR A 51 1.31 -2.51 -1.19
N ILE A 52 1.32 -3.84 -1.27
CA ILE A 52 2.18 -4.60 -2.18
C ILE A 52 1.23 -5.45 -3.00
N PHE A 53 0.95 -5.01 -4.22
CA PHE A 53 0.07 -5.70 -5.15
C PHE A 53 0.57 -5.48 -6.58
N VAL A 54 1.23 -6.48 -7.14
CA VAL A 54 1.50 -6.53 -8.58
C VAL A 54 0.16 -6.72 -9.27
N ASN A 55 -0.33 -5.69 -9.96
CA ASN A 55 -1.66 -5.73 -10.56
C ASN A 55 -1.59 -6.34 -11.96
N PRO A 56 -2.11 -7.56 -12.20
CA PRO A 56 -1.96 -8.21 -13.51
C PRO A 56 -2.62 -7.44 -14.65
N SER A 57 -3.67 -6.66 -14.37
CA SER A 57 -4.34 -5.87 -15.40
C SER A 57 -3.50 -4.70 -15.94
N GLN A 58 -2.36 -4.41 -15.33
CA GLN A 58 -1.42 -3.37 -15.77
C GLN A 58 -0.35 -3.88 -16.73
N PHE A 59 -0.30 -5.20 -16.95
CA PHE A 59 0.68 -5.85 -17.83
C PHE A 59 -0.01 -6.29 -19.11
N GLY A 60 0.57 -5.94 -20.25
CA GLY A 60 0.17 -6.40 -21.57
C GLY A 60 0.72 -7.79 -21.91
N PRO A 61 0.33 -8.36 -23.07
CA PRO A 61 0.72 -9.71 -23.48
C PRO A 61 2.23 -9.93 -23.68
N GLN A 62 3.01 -8.86 -23.83
CA GLN A 62 4.45 -8.88 -24.09
C GLN A 62 5.26 -8.38 -22.89
N ASP A 63 4.60 -8.03 -21.79
CA ASP A 63 5.28 -7.57 -20.59
C ASP A 63 5.71 -8.75 -19.71
N ASP A 64 6.56 -8.47 -18.73
CA ASP A 64 7.27 -9.45 -17.89
C ASP A 64 6.35 -10.34 -17.01
N LEU A 65 5.06 -10.02 -16.89
CA LEU A 65 4.08 -10.77 -16.10
C LEU A 65 3.20 -11.68 -16.98
N SER A 66 3.79 -12.26 -18.02
CA SER A 66 3.15 -13.20 -18.94
C SER A 66 3.47 -14.66 -18.63
#